data_AF-A0A973UNL0-F1
#
_entry.id   AF-A0A973UNL0-F1
#
_cell.length_a   1.000
_cell.length_b   1.000
_cell.length_c   1.000
_cell.angle_alpha   90.00
_cell.angle_beta   90.00
_cell.angle_gamma   90.00
#
_symmetry.space_group_name_H-M   'P 1'
#
loop_
_entity.id
_entity.type
_entity.pdbx_description
1 polymer ?
#
loop_
_entity_poly.entity_id
_entity_poly.type
_entity_poly.pdbx_seq_one_letter_code
_entity_poly.pdbx_strand_id
1 'polypeptide(L)'
;MSGPERLLPWTGSDGKPCYLSSDGTGYVSRVADQIESVQLGMADQLLGHAAELLAERHVTRRELHYLAQRLSEALRDVKRVAESRGARQP
;
A
#
# COMPACT_ATOMS: atom_id res chain seq x y z
N MET A 1 1.61 5.34 30.14
CA MET A 1 2.17 5.96 28.92
C MET A 1 1.80 5.04 27.78
N SER A 2 0.91 5.45 26.87
CA SER A 2 0.63 4.64 25.67
C SER A 2 1.90 4.58 24.83
N GLY A 3 2.31 3.37 24.43
CA GLY A 3 3.45 3.17 23.54
C GLY A 3 3.17 3.79 22.15
N PRO A 4 4.21 3.94 21.31
CA PRO A 4 4.05 4.49 19.96
C PRO A 4 2.98 3.73 19.17
N GLU A 5 2.07 4.46 18.53
CA GLU A 5 1.00 3.89 17.72
C GLU A 5 1.47 3.69 16.28
N ARG A 6 1.42 2.44 15.81
CA ARG A 6 1.74 2.08 14.42
C ARG A 6 0.48 2.11 13.57
N LEU A 7 0.48 2.89 12.49
CA LEU A 7 -0.54 2.80 11.44
C LEU A 7 -0.44 1.43 10.72
N LEU A 8 -1.53 0.68 10.65
CA LEU A 8 -1.54 -0.63 10.00
C LEU A 8 -1.82 -0.49 8.49
N PRO A 9 -1.27 -1.35 7.61
CA PRO A 9 -1.43 -1.25 6.16
C PRO A 9 -2.84 -1.63 5.65
N TRP A 10 -3.74 -2.05 6.54
CA TRP A 10 -5.16 -2.29 6.27
C TRP A 10 -6.05 -1.30 7.05
N THR A 11 -7.29 -1.20 6.63
CA THR A 11 -8.36 -0.46 7.32
C THR A 11 -9.19 -1.39 8.19
N GLY A 12 -9.94 -0.78 9.12
CA GLY A 12 -10.99 -1.48 9.86
C GLY A 12 -12.15 -1.87 8.96
N SER A 13 -13.10 -2.62 9.51
CA SER A 13 -14.34 -3.00 8.82
C SER A 13 -15.19 -1.80 8.39
N ASP A 14 -15.02 -0.65 9.04
CA ASP A 14 -15.67 0.62 8.71
C ASP A 14 -14.87 1.48 7.72
N GLY A 15 -13.78 0.95 7.16
CA GLY A 15 -12.90 1.65 6.23
C GLY A 15 -12.00 2.70 6.88
N LYS A 16 -12.00 2.84 8.20
CA LYS A 16 -11.14 3.81 8.89
C LYS A 16 -9.72 3.28 9.09
N PRO A 17 -8.72 4.18 9.21
CA PRO A 17 -7.37 3.77 9.56
C PRO A 17 -7.31 3.00 10.89
N CYS A 18 -6.63 1.86 10.91
CA CYS A 18 -6.35 1.12 12.14
C CYS A 18 -4.94 1.42 12.66
N TYR A 19 -4.83 1.49 13.99
CA TYR A 19 -3.58 1.71 14.70
C TYR A 19 -3.31 0.56 15.67
N LEU A 20 -2.04 0.19 15.83
CA LEU A 20 -1.55 -0.79 16.79
C LEU A 20 -0.72 -0.06 17.84
N SER A 21 -1.11 -0.11 19.11
CA SER A 21 -0.24 0.30 20.23
C SER A 21 0.61 -0.90 20.64
N SER A 22 1.92 -0.83 20.40
CA SER A 22 2.90 -1.91 20.67
C SER A 22 4.31 -1.34 20.74
N ASP A 23 5.25 -2.10 21.31
CA ASP A 23 6.69 -1.86 21.23
C ASP A 23 7.29 -2.11 19.82
N GLY A 24 6.47 -2.54 18.85
CA GLY A 24 6.87 -2.73 17.46
C GLY A 24 7.40 -4.12 17.12
N THR A 25 7.52 -5.05 18.08
CA THR A 25 8.11 -6.39 17.85
C THR A 25 7.09 -7.53 17.88
N GLY A 26 5.83 -7.24 18.24
CA GLY A 26 4.77 -8.23 18.35
C GLY A 26 4.34 -8.87 17.02
N TYR A 27 3.58 -9.98 17.12
CA TYR A 27 3.08 -10.74 15.97
C TYR A 27 2.36 -9.86 14.91
N VAL A 28 1.49 -8.95 15.36
CA VAL A 28 0.75 -8.04 14.45
C VAL A 28 1.69 -7.09 13.71
N SER A 29 2.79 -6.67 14.33
CA SER A 29 3.81 -5.83 13.68
C SER A 29 4.47 -6.58 12.51
N ARG A 30 4.81 -7.86 12.70
CA ARG A 30 5.37 -8.70 11.63
C ARG A 30 4.37 -8.96 10.50
N VAL A 31 3.09 -9.17 10.84
CA VAL A 31 2.02 -9.30 9.84
C VAL A 31 1.87 -7.98 9.05
N ALA A 32 1.97 -6.83 9.72
CA ALA A 32 1.99 -5.54 9.06
C ALA A 32 3.18 -5.40 8.11
N ASP A 33 4.39 -5.79 8.51
CA ASP A 33 5.56 -5.76 7.63
C ASP A 33 5.39 -6.66 6.40
N GLN A 34 4.81 -7.85 6.58
CA GLN A 34 4.52 -8.77 5.47
C GLN A 34 3.51 -8.17 4.49
N ILE A 35 2.42 -7.58 5.00
CA ILE A 35 1.39 -6.96 4.15
C ILE A 35 1.96 -5.73 3.43
N GLU A 36 2.74 -4.88 4.11
CA GLU A 36 3.47 -3.78 3.47
C GLU A 36 4.33 -4.31 2.32
N SER A 37 5.08 -5.41 2.52
CA SER A 37 5.91 -6.02 1.47
C SER A 37 5.09 -6.53 0.29
N VAL A 38 3.95 -7.18 0.54
CA VAL A 38 3.06 -7.68 -0.52
C VAL A 38 2.47 -6.51 -1.32
N GLN A 39 1.99 -5.46 -0.66
CA GLN A 39 1.46 -4.26 -1.31
C GLN A 39 2.50 -3.59 -2.22
N LEU A 40 3.74 -3.43 -1.74
CA LEU A 40 4.83 -2.87 -2.54
C LEU A 40 5.19 -3.76 -3.75
N GLY A 41 5.23 -5.08 -3.57
CA GLY A 41 5.48 -6.03 -4.67
C GLY A 41 4.37 -6.01 -5.73
N MET A 42 3.10 -5.92 -5.31
CA MET A 42 1.98 -5.77 -6.25
C MET A 42 2.03 -4.44 -7.01
N ALA A 43 2.43 -3.35 -6.35
CA ALA A 43 2.60 -2.06 -6.99
C ALA A 43 3.72 -2.11 -8.06
N ASP A 44 4.85 -2.75 -7.75
CA ASP A 44 5.95 -2.94 -8.71
C ASP A 44 5.51 -3.76 -9.94
N GLN A 45 4.82 -4.89 -9.72
CA GLN A 45 4.25 -5.69 -10.80
C GLN A 45 3.28 -4.88 -11.68
N LEU A 46 2.41 -4.07 -11.06
CA LEU A 46 1.48 -3.21 -11.78
C LEU A 46 2.19 -2.12 -12.58
N LEU A 47 3.27 -1.55 -12.06
CA LEU A 47 4.09 -0.58 -12.79
C LEU A 47 4.77 -1.21 -14.02
N GLY A 48 5.25 -2.46 -13.90
CA GLY A 48 5.76 -3.22 -15.04
C GLY A 48 4.70 -3.41 -16.13
N HIS A 49 3.51 -3.88 -15.75
CA HIS A 49 2.40 -4.03 -16.68
C HIS A 49 1.93 -2.69 -17.29
N ALA A 50 1.93 -1.61 -16.50
CA ALA A 50 1.61 -0.28 -16.98
C ALA A 50 2.59 0.19 -18.06
N ALA A 51 3.90 -0.06 -17.86
CA ALA A 51 4.93 0.30 -18.82
C ALA A 51 4.78 -0.48 -20.14
N GLU A 52 4.49 -1.78 -20.07
CA GLU A 52 4.21 -2.60 -21.24
C GLU A 52 2.98 -2.11 -22.01
N LEU A 53 1.86 -1.91 -21.33
CA LEU A 53 0.61 -1.44 -21.94
C LEU A 53 0.80 -0.06 -22.59
N LEU A 54 1.46 0.88 -21.90
CA LEU A 54 1.70 2.23 -22.44
C LEU A 54 2.67 2.26 -23.63
N ALA A 55 3.48 1.22 -23.83
CA ALA A 55 4.32 1.07 -25.01
C ALA A 55 3.54 0.55 -26.24
N GLU A 56 2.34 0.00 -26.05
CA GLU A 56 1.52 -0.49 -27.15
C GLU A 56 0.95 0.64 -28.00
N ARG A 57 0.97 0.44 -29.33
CA ARG A 57 0.53 1.45 -30.30
C ARG A 57 -0.99 1.67 -30.31
N HIS A 58 -1.75 0.71 -29.79
CA HIS A 58 -3.21 0.65 -29.86
C HIS A 58 -3.83 0.25 -28.52
N VAL A 59 -3.71 1.12 -27.51
CA VAL A 59 -4.45 0.96 -26.24
C VAL A 59 -5.81 1.63 -26.34
N THR A 60 -6.86 0.94 -25.92
CA THR A 60 -8.21 1.50 -25.86
C THR A 60 -8.39 2.45 -24.67
N ARG A 61 -9.33 3.40 -24.78
CA ARG A 61 -9.73 4.26 -23.65
C ARG A 61 -10.15 3.46 -22.42
N ARG A 62 -10.78 2.29 -22.62
CA ARG A 62 -11.23 1.43 -21.52
C ARG A 62 -10.06 0.83 -20.75
N GLU A 63 -9.04 0.34 -21.47
CA GLU A 63 -7.80 -0.18 -20.86
C GLU A 63 -7.05 0.91 -20.10
N LEU A 64 -6.93 2.12 -20.67
CA LEU A 64 -6.32 3.26 -19.97
C LEU A 64 -7.09 3.65 -18.70
N HIS A 65 -8.43 3.66 -18.76
CA HIS A 65 -9.24 3.98 -17.57
C HIS A 65 -9.07 2.92 -16.47
N TYR A 66 -9.08 1.64 -16.85
CA TYR A 66 -8.84 0.54 -15.93
C TYR A 66 -7.44 0.63 -15.32
N LEU A 67 -6.39 0.85 -16.14
CA LEU A 67 -5.02 1.00 -15.68
C LEU A 67 -4.90 2.17 -14.69
N ALA A 68 -5.49 3.33 -15.01
CA ALA A 68 -5.47 4.50 -14.13
C ALA A 68 -6.16 4.21 -12.79
N GLN A 69 -7.27 3.45 -12.78
CA GLN A 69 -7.94 3.05 -11.55
C GLN A 69 -7.05 2.13 -10.70
N ARG A 70 -6.45 1.09 -11.30
CA ARG A 70 -5.53 0.17 -10.61
C ARG A 70 -4.32 0.89 -10.04
N LEU A 71 -3.71 1.80 -10.81
CA LEU A 71 -2.58 2.61 -10.35
C LEU A 71 -2.98 3.53 -9.20
N SER A 72 -4.18 4.12 -9.24
CA SER A 72 -4.69 4.95 -8.15
C SER A 72 -4.92 4.15 -6.87
N GLU A 73 -5.40 2.92 -6.97
CA GLU A 73 -5.55 2.01 -5.82
C GLU A 73 -4.18 1.65 -5.22
N ALA A 74 -3.24 1.17 -6.06
CA ALA A 74 -1.89 0.82 -5.61
C ALA A 74 -1.16 2.02 -4.98
N LEU A 75 -1.31 3.23 -5.53
CA LEU A 75 -0.69 4.43 -4.99
C LEU A 75 -1.23 4.81 -3.60
N ARG A 76 -2.52 4.58 -3.32
CA ARG A 76 -3.08 4.78 -1.98
C ARG A 76 -2.45 3.83 -0.97
N ASP A 77 -2.27 2.57 -1.36
CA ASP A 77 -1.62 1.57 -0.51
C ASP A 77 -0.15 1.96 -0.26
N VAL A 78 0.61 2.29 -1.30
CA VAL A 78 2.01 2.75 -1.18
C VAL A 78 2.13 3.99 -0.29
N LYS A 79 1.24 4.98 -0.45
CA LYS A 79 1.21 6.18 0.40
C LYS A 79 1.00 5.80 1.87
N ARG A 80 0.09 4.87 2.17
CA ARG A 80 -0.17 4.40 3.53
C ARG A 80 1.04 3.69 4.13
N VAL A 81 1.74 2.87 3.34
CA VAL A 81 3.00 2.22 3.78
C VAL A 81 4.07 3.28 4.09
N ALA A 82 4.21 4.30 3.24
CA ALA A 82 5.17 5.38 3.46
C ALA A 82 4.86 6.18 4.72
N GLU A 83 3.60 6.54 4.97
CA GLU A 83 3.15 7.22 6.19
C GLU A 83 3.43 6.37 7.44
N SER A 84 3.09 5.08 7.39
CA SER A 84 3.34 4.16 8.49
C SER A 84 4.82 4.02 8.80
N ARG A 85 5.69 3.93 7.79
CA ARG A 85 7.15 3.86 7.96
C ARG A 85 7.73 5.17 8.49
N GLY A 86 7.29 6.31 7.96
CA GLY A 86 7.74 7.63 8.38
C GLY A 86 7.42 7.91 9.85
N ALA A 87 6.24 7.52 10.32
CA ALA A 87 5.86 7.66 11.73
C ALA A 87 6.69 6.79 12.70
N ARG A 88 7.41 5.77 12.20
CA ARG A 88 8.30 4.90 12.98
C ARG A 88 9.75 5.39 13.02
N GLN A 89 10.11 6.39 12.22
CA GLN A 89 11.46 6.96 12.20
C GLN A 89 11.62 7.97 13.36
N PRO A 90 12.77 7.98 14.06
CA PRO A 90 13.03 8.91 15.17
C PRO A 90 13.18 10.37 14.73
#